data_AF-A0A235HXN8-F1
#
_entry.id   AF-A0A235HXN8-F1
#
_cell.length_a   1.000
_cell.length_b   1.000
_cell.length_c   1.000
_cell.angle_alpha   90.00
_cell.angle_beta   90.00
_cell.angle_gamma   90.00
#
_symmetry.space_group_name_H-M   'P 1'
#
loop_
_entity.id
_entity.type
_entity.pdbx_description
1 polymer ?
#
loop_
_entity_poly.entity_id
_entity_poly.type
_entity_poly.pdbx_seq_one_letter_code
_entity_poly.pdbx_strand_id
1 'polypeptide(L)'
;MEILLTIALFVAFFWLLRQEKALGKYAQSTILFTQAVDQYQEAVEGYQEAIAKYQQAIELYEQDLAGCELLLKEHGIDKSKPKGEPIRQLVPPPPPQFTLPDLKTTKRQASKPKGVSKNSPMYKEFLNLLNGNEETANRLITRQQQLNPDRLDNWILEKVIGDLKRDRRA
;
A
#
# COMPACT_ATOMS: atom_id res chain seq x y z
N MET A 1 56.92 -12.97 -16.48
CA MET A 1 56.42 -12.34 -15.23
C MET A 1 55.58 -11.11 -15.53
N GLU A 2 56.08 -10.15 -16.34
CA GLU A 2 55.37 -8.88 -16.59
C GLU A 2 54.00 -9.01 -17.28
N ILE A 3 53.88 -9.86 -18.31
CA ILE A 3 52.61 -10.04 -19.07
C ILE A 3 51.47 -10.54 -18.17
N LEU A 4 51.75 -11.45 -17.23
CA LEU A 4 50.74 -11.96 -16.29
C LEU A 4 50.30 -10.87 -15.31
N LEU A 5 51.24 -10.01 -14.89
CA LEU A 5 50.94 -8.86 -14.05
C LEU A 5 50.01 -7.87 -14.77
N THR A 6 50.27 -7.60 -16.06
CA THR A 6 49.44 -6.67 -16.85
C THR A 6 48.02 -7.20 -17.06
N ILE A 7 47.87 -8.49 -17.35
CA ILE A 7 46.55 -9.12 -17.51
C ILE A 7 45.80 -9.10 -16.17
N ALA A 8 46.46 -9.41 -15.06
CA ALA A 8 45.85 -9.36 -13.74
C ALA A 8 45.36 -7.95 -13.36
N LEU A 9 46.16 -6.91 -13.64
CA LEU A 9 45.79 -5.52 -13.42
C LEU A 9 44.61 -5.09 -14.30
N PHE A 10 44.56 -5.54 -15.55
CA PHE A 10 43.45 -5.25 -16.45
C PHE A 10 42.14 -5.90 -15.98
N VAL A 11 42.19 -7.17 -15.55
CA VAL A 11 41.03 -7.86 -14.98
C VAL A 11 40.56 -7.18 -13.68
N ALA A 12 41.48 -6.80 -12.80
CA ALA A 12 41.17 -6.08 -11.57
C ALA A 12 40.52 -4.71 -11.85
N PHE A 13 41.03 -3.96 -12.83
CA PHE A 13 40.47 -2.68 -13.26
C PHE A 13 39.05 -2.83 -13.83
N PHE A 14 38.82 -3.82 -14.69
CA PHE A 14 37.48 -4.11 -15.20
C PHE A 14 36.51 -4.59 -14.11
N TRP A 15 37.01 -5.33 -13.12
CA TRP A 15 36.24 -5.72 -11.94
C TRP A 15 35.88 -4.51 -11.07
N LEU A 16 36.79 -3.54 -10.90
CA LEU A 16 36.56 -2.29 -10.18
C LEU A 16 35.50 -1.40 -10.88
N LEU A 17 35.63 -1.21 -12.20
CA LEU A 17 34.65 -0.46 -13.00
C LEU A 17 33.25 -1.09 -12.96
N ARG A 18 33.16 -2.41 -12.84
CA ARG A 18 31.88 -3.11 -12.68
C ARG A 18 31.23 -2.84 -11.33
N GLN A 19 32.02 -2.70 -10.26
CA GLN A 19 31.52 -2.40 -8.91
C GLN A 19 30.93 -0.98 -8.81
N GLU A 20 31.56 0.02 -9.42
CA GLU A 20 31.04 1.40 -9.41
C GLU A 20 29.65 1.51 -10.06
N LYS A 21 29.44 0.81 -11.18
CA LYS A 21 28.13 0.76 -11.85
C LYS A 21 27.06 0.06 -11.00
N ALA A 22 27.45 -0.88 -10.14
CA ALA A 22 26.55 -1.51 -9.19
C ALA A 22 26.23 -0.54 -8.04
N LEU A 23 27.24 0.10 -7.46
CA LEU A 23 27.11 1.09 -6.39
C LEU A 23 26.20 2.27 -6.78
N GLY A 24 26.30 2.75 -8.02
CA GLY A 24 25.42 3.82 -8.52
C GLY A 24 23.94 3.44 -8.49
N LYS A 25 23.59 2.18 -8.77
CA LYS A 25 22.20 1.70 -8.70
C LYS A 25 21.70 1.59 -7.26
N TYR A 26 22.56 1.15 -6.34
CA TYR A 26 22.22 1.11 -4.92
C TYR A 26 22.04 2.51 -4.35
N ALA A 27 22.92 3.46 -4.69
CA ALA A 27 22.80 4.86 -4.26
C ALA A 27 21.48 5.48 -4.76
N GLN A 28 21.13 5.25 -6.02
CA GLN A 28 19.84 5.70 -6.57
C GLN A 28 18.65 5.07 -5.83
N SER A 29 18.73 3.77 -5.52
CA SER A 29 17.69 3.10 -4.74
C SER A 29 17.57 3.70 -3.34
N THR A 30 18.68 4.00 -2.68
CA THR A 30 18.70 4.62 -1.35
C THR A 30 18.01 5.99 -1.37
N ILE A 31 18.32 6.83 -2.36
CA ILE A 31 17.68 8.15 -2.52
C ILE A 31 16.15 8.01 -2.67
N LEU A 32 15.70 7.06 -3.49
CA LEU A 32 14.27 6.81 -3.69
C LEU A 32 13.59 6.29 -2.41
N PHE A 33 14.26 5.43 -1.64
CA PHE A 33 13.75 4.95 -0.36
C PHE A 33 13.65 6.09 0.66
N THR A 34 14.67 6.94 0.76
CA THR A 34 14.64 8.11 1.65
C THR A 34 13.49 9.04 1.28
N GLN A 35 13.31 9.36 -0.01
CA GLN A 35 12.20 10.18 -0.48
C GLN A 35 10.84 9.58 -0.14
N ALA A 36 10.69 8.25 -0.26
CA ALA A 36 9.44 7.57 0.10
C ALA A 36 9.18 7.65 1.61
N VAL A 37 10.21 7.49 2.44
CA VAL A 37 10.09 7.61 3.90
C VAL A 37 9.66 9.02 4.30
N ASP A 38 10.23 10.06 3.70
CA ASP A 38 9.85 11.45 3.98
C ASP A 38 8.37 11.71 3.65
N GLN A 39 7.88 11.18 2.52
CA GLN A 39 6.47 11.27 2.13
C GLN A 39 5.53 10.51 3.09
N TYR A 40 5.95 9.33 3.58
CA TYR A 40 5.17 8.61 4.58
C TYR A 40 5.12 9.37 5.91
N GLN A 41 6.21 10.01 6.30
CA GLN A 41 6.29 10.80 7.52
C GLN A 41 5.33 11.99 7.47
N GLU A 42 5.31 12.74 6.37
CA GLU A 42 4.36 13.84 6.15
C GLU A 42 2.90 13.37 6.23
N ALA A 43 2.59 12.21 5.65
CA ALA A 43 1.25 11.64 5.74
C ALA A 43 0.86 11.25 7.18
N VAL A 44 1.79 10.70 7.96
CA VAL A 44 1.56 10.35 9.38
C VAL A 44 1.27 11.58 10.22
N GLU A 45 1.99 12.68 10.00
CA GLU A 45 1.74 13.95 10.68
C GLU A 45 0.35 14.50 10.36
N GLY A 46 -0.07 14.41 9.09
CA GLY A 46 -1.44 14.74 8.69
C GLY A 46 -2.49 13.91 9.44
N TYR A 47 -2.31 12.59 9.55
CA TYR A 47 -3.22 11.73 10.31
C TYR A 47 -3.28 12.11 11.80
N GLN A 48 -2.15 12.45 12.41
CA GLN A 48 -2.10 12.88 13.80
C GLN A 48 -2.89 14.18 14.01
N GLU A 49 -2.75 15.16 13.11
CA GLU A 49 -3.52 16.40 13.18
C GLU A 49 -5.03 16.15 13.04
N ALA A 50 -5.43 15.26 12.13
CA ALA A 50 -6.83 14.90 11.96
C ALA A 50 -7.40 14.22 13.22
N ILE A 51 -6.66 13.30 13.82
CA ILE A 51 -7.05 12.64 15.08
C ILE A 51 -7.25 13.69 16.19
N ALA A 52 -6.34 14.66 16.31
CA ALA A 52 -6.46 15.72 17.31
C ALA A 52 -7.74 16.56 17.11
N LYS A 53 -8.11 16.89 15.86
CA LYS A 53 -9.36 17.60 15.55
C LYS A 53 -10.60 16.79 15.94
N TYR A 54 -10.59 15.48 15.69
CA TYR A 54 -11.69 14.60 16.11
C TYR A 54 -11.80 14.51 17.64
N GLN A 55 -10.67 14.41 18.35
CA GLN A 55 -10.65 14.40 19.82
C GLN A 55 -11.25 15.70 20.39
N GLN A 56 -10.84 16.85 19.88
CA GLN A 56 -11.39 18.14 20.29
C GLN A 56 -12.91 18.23 20.04
N ALA A 57 -13.38 17.70 18.90
CA ALA A 57 -14.82 17.67 18.62
C ALA A 57 -15.59 16.77 19.60
N ILE A 58 -15.02 15.63 20.00
CA ILE A 58 -15.61 14.73 21.00
C ILE A 58 -15.71 15.45 22.36
N GLU A 59 -14.66 16.11 22.82
CA GLU A 59 -14.67 16.86 24.08
C GLU A 59 -15.76 17.94 24.10
N LEU A 60 -15.95 18.66 22.99
CA LEU A 60 -17.02 19.65 22.86
C LEU A 60 -18.40 19.00 22.98
N TYR A 61 -18.63 17.85 22.34
CA TYR A 61 -19.89 17.12 22.45
C TYR A 61 -20.15 16.63 23.88
N GLU A 62 -19.13 16.16 24.58
CA GLU A 62 -19.25 15.73 25.98
C GLU A 62 -19.61 16.91 26.90
N GLN A 63 -19.03 18.09 26.65
CA GLN A 63 -19.35 19.31 27.39
C GLN A 63 -20.81 19.74 27.17
N ASP A 64 -21.28 19.74 25.92
CA ASP A 64 -22.66 20.09 25.59
C ASP A 64 -23.66 19.10 26.23
N LEU A 65 -23.35 17.80 26.19
CA LEU A 65 -24.16 16.76 26.85
C LEU A 65 -24.24 16.98 28.37
N ALA A 66 -23.12 17.31 29.02
CA ALA A 66 -23.09 17.61 30.44
C ALA A 66 -23.92 18.88 30.78
N GLY A 67 -23.90 19.89 29.91
CA GLY A 67 -24.75 21.08 30.03
C GLY A 67 -26.24 20.74 29.94
N CYS A 68 -26.63 19.89 28.98
CA CYS A 68 -28.00 19.41 28.86
C CYS A 68 -28.44 18.59 30.10
N GLU A 69 -27.56 17.76 30.66
CA GLU A 69 -27.87 16.97 31.87
C GLU A 69 -28.13 17.88 33.08
N LEU A 70 -27.36 18.96 33.24
CA LEU A 70 -27.52 19.91 34.34
C LEU A 70 -28.86 20.65 34.24
N LEU A 71 -29.23 21.13 33.04
CA LEU A 71 -30.54 21.75 32.78
C LEU A 71 -31.69 20.77 33.07
N LEU A 72 -31.53 19.50 32.73
CA LEU A 72 -32.51 18.46 33.04
C LEU A 72 -32.72 18.30 34.55
N LYS A 73 -31.62 18.29 35.32
CA LYS A 73 -31.64 18.19 36.79
C LYS A 73 -32.24 19.43 37.45
N GLU A 74 -31.98 20.62 36.90
CA GLU A 74 -32.51 21.89 37.44
C GLU A 74 -34.01 22.05 37.19
N HIS A 75 -34.54 21.58 36.06
CA HIS A 75 -35.94 21.80 35.68
C HIS A 75 -36.89 20.63 36.00
N GLY A 76 -36.40 19.48 36.48
CA GLY A 76 -37.25 18.38 36.94
C GLY A 76 -38.26 17.88 35.88
N ILE A 77 -37.91 17.99 34.60
CA ILE A 77 -38.83 17.74 33.48
C ILE A 77 -38.89 16.24 33.17
N ASP A 78 -40.05 15.66 33.45
CA ASP A 78 -40.52 14.37 32.94
C ASP A 78 -40.49 14.36 31.40
N LYS A 79 -40.29 13.20 30.78
CA LYS A 79 -39.83 12.94 29.40
C LYS A 79 -40.68 13.52 28.25
N SER A 80 -40.98 14.81 28.22
CA SER A 80 -41.68 15.46 27.11
C SER A 80 -40.69 16.14 26.16
N LYS A 81 -40.33 15.38 25.11
CA LYS A 81 -39.97 15.80 23.73
C LYS A 81 -39.32 17.20 23.57
N PRO A 82 -38.02 17.29 23.24
CA PRO A 82 -37.37 18.59 23.08
C PRO A 82 -37.94 19.33 21.87
N LYS A 83 -38.44 20.54 22.12
CA LYS A 83 -38.90 21.54 21.15
C LYS A 83 -37.66 22.22 20.57
N GLY A 84 -37.53 22.18 19.25
CA GLY A 84 -36.31 22.52 18.52
C GLY A 84 -35.73 23.89 18.87
N GLU A 85 -34.52 23.87 19.44
CA GLU A 85 -33.52 24.92 19.24
C GLU A 85 -32.64 24.54 18.05
N PRO A 86 -32.12 25.52 17.30
CA PRO A 86 -31.36 25.26 16.09
C PRO A 86 -30.07 24.56 16.52
N ILE A 87 -30.05 23.24 16.33
CA ILE A 87 -28.83 22.45 16.31
C ILE A 87 -27.91 23.19 15.35
N ARG A 88 -26.91 23.92 15.88
CA ARG A 88 -25.82 24.41 15.05
C ARG A 88 -25.34 23.16 14.34
N GLN A 89 -25.49 23.13 13.02
CA GLN A 89 -24.97 22.04 12.19
C GLN A 89 -23.45 22.06 12.37
N LEU A 90 -22.96 21.39 13.41
CA LEU A 90 -21.58 20.98 13.53
C LEU A 90 -21.44 19.86 12.51
N VAL A 91 -21.22 20.27 11.26
CA VAL A 91 -20.86 19.36 10.19
C VAL A 91 -19.63 18.60 10.70
N PRO A 92 -19.68 17.25 10.79
CA PRO A 92 -18.52 16.49 11.19
C PRO A 92 -17.36 16.91 10.29
N PRO A 93 -16.15 17.18 10.84
CA PRO A 93 -15.05 17.62 10.02
C PRO A 93 -14.90 16.63 8.88
N PRO A 94 -14.90 17.13 7.61
CA PRO A 94 -14.89 16.27 6.46
C PRO A 94 -13.75 15.26 6.60
N PRO A 95 -13.96 13.99 6.22
CA PRO A 95 -12.89 13.00 6.27
C PRO A 95 -11.69 13.62 5.56
N PRO A 96 -10.52 13.65 6.22
CA PRO A 96 -9.40 14.38 5.69
C PRO A 96 -9.09 13.83 4.29
N GLN A 97 -9.17 14.71 3.30
CA GLN A 97 -8.84 14.40 1.92
C GLN A 97 -7.32 14.38 1.81
N PHE A 98 -6.70 13.34 2.37
CA PHE A 98 -5.30 13.10 2.11
C PHE A 98 -5.20 12.59 0.69
N THR A 99 -4.57 13.39 -0.17
CA THR A 99 -3.96 12.84 -1.36
C THR A 99 -2.95 11.81 -0.86
N LEU A 100 -3.29 10.52 -0.98
CA LEU A 100 -2.26 9.49 -1.05
C LEU A 100 -1.21 10.05 -2.01
N PRO A 101 0.09 10.04 -1.68
CA PRO A 101 1.11 10.43 -2.65
C PRO A 101 0.73 9.70 -3.91
N ASP A 102 0.48 10.47 -4.97
CA ASP A 102 0.21 9.89 -6.27
C ASP A 102 1.43 9.03 -6.52
N LEU A 103 1.31 7.72 -6.29
CA LEU A 103 2.04 6.76 -7.07
C LEU A 103 1.52 7.02 -8.49
N LYS A 104 2.04 8.08 -9.10
CA LYS A 104 2.80 7.98 -10.33
C LYS A 104 3.80 6.86 -10.09
N THR A 105 3.29 5.61 -10.04
CA THR A 105 3.57 4.58 -11.02
C THR A 105 4.51 5.21 -12.01
N THR A 106 5.80 5.21 -11.62
CA THR A 106 6.89 5.66 -12.45
C THR A 106 6.62 4.99 -13.74
N LYS A 107 6.14 5.76 -14.74
CA LYS A 107 5.54 5.33 -16.01
C LYS A 107 6.13 3.97 -16.32
N ARG A 108 5.47 2.91 -15.82
CA ARG A 108 6.13 1.61 -15.70
C ARG A 108 6.18 1.22 -17.14
N GLN A 109 7.38 1.29 -17.72
CA GLN A 109 7.59 1.04 -19.13
C GLN A 109 6.70 -0.14 -19.44
N ALA A 110 5.70 0.09 -20.29
CA ALA A 110 4.80 -0.94 -20.75
C ALA A 110 5.70 -1.90 -21.54
N SER A 111 6.42 -2.75 -20.82
CA SER A 111 7.00 -3.95 -21.35
C SER A 111 5.78 -4.70 -21.80
N LYS A 112 5.67 -4.86 -23.13
CA LYS A 112 4.74 -5.74 -23.83
C LYS A 112 4.28 -6.88 -22.92
N PRO A 113 3.00 -7.28 -22.96
CA PRO A 113 2.46 -8.34 -22.10
C PRO A 113 3.32 -9.59 -22.28
N LYS A 114 4.25 -9.78 -21.35
CA LYS A 114 5.21 -10.86 -21.38
C LYS A 114 4.67 -11.83 -20.36
N GLY A 115 3.70 -12.62 -20.81
CA GLY A 115 2.90 -13.49 -19.95
C GLY A 115 3.74 -14.23 -18.92
N VAL A 116 3.11 -14.48 -17.77
CA VAL A 116 3.65 -15.19 -16.60
C VAL A 116 4.80 -16.13 -16.96
N SER A 117 5.98 -15.86 -16.40
CA SER A 117 7.14 -16.72 -16.57
C SER A 117 6.89 -18.10 -15.95
N LYS A 118 6.60 -19.08 -16.81
CA LYS A 118 6.37 -20.49 -16.44
C LYS A 118 7.55 -21.15 -15.73
N ASN A 119 8.74 -20.54 -15.81
CA ASN A 119 9.95 -21.05 -15.18
C ASN A 119 10.15 -20.54 -13.74
N SER A 120 9.24 -19.68 -13.25
CA SER A 120 9.31 -19.17 -11.87
C SER A 120 9.06 -20.29 -10.85
N PRO A 121 9.82 -20.36 -9.73
CA PRO A 121 9.53 -21.30 -8.64
C PRO A 121 8.10 -21.16 -8.12
N MET A 122 7.55 -19.94 -8.18
CA MET A 122 6.19 -19.65 -7.77
C MET A 122 5.13 -20.25 -8.72
N TYR A 123 5.43 -20.31 -10.02
CA TYR A 123 4.57 -20.99 -10.99
C TYR A 123 4.60 -22.50 -10.79
N LYS A 124 5.74 -23.06 -10.37
CA LYS A 124 5.83 -24.47 -10.00
C LYS A 124 4.99 -24.78 -8.76
N GLU A 125 5.00 -23.91 -7.75
CA GLU A 125 4.11 -24.06 -6.58
C GLU A 125 2.64 -23.99 -7.00
N PHE A 126 2.28 -23.04 -7.85
CA PHE A 126 0.95 -22.90 -8.41
C PHE A 126 0.49 -24.16 -9.16
N LEU A 127 1.36 -24.73 -10.01
CA LEU A 127 1.07 -25.99 -10.71
C LEU A 127 0.96 -27.17 -9.74
N ASN A 128 1.80 -27.25 -8.71
CA ASN A 128 1.70 -28.28 -7.69
C ASN A 128 0.36 -28.22 -6.94
N LEU A 129 -0.17 -27.01 -6.69
CA LEU A 129 -1.49 -26.85 -6.08
C LEU A 129 -2.61 -27.36 -6.99
N LEU A 130 -2.42 -27.28 -8.31
CA LEU A 130 -3.36 -27.75 -9.33
C LEU A 130 -3.06 -29.18 -9.81
N ASN A 131 -2.25 -29.95 -9.09
CA ASN A 131 -1.83 -31.30 -9.47
C ASN A 131 -1.23 -31.39 -10.90
N GLY A 132 -0.53 -30.35 -11.33
CA GLY A 132 0.06 -30.26 -12.66
C GLY A 132 -0.92 -29.90 -13.78
N ASN A 133 -2.17 -29.52 -13.48
CA ASN A 133 -3.13 -29.10 -14.50
C ASN A 133 -2.82 -27.70 -15.05
N GLU A 134 -2.00 -27.65 -16.10
CA GLU A 134 -1.62 -26.42 -16.78
C GLU A 134 -2.80 -25.70 -17.44
N GLU A 135 -3.83 -26.43 -17.88
CA GLU A 135 -4.98 -25.82 -18.54
C GLU A 135 -5.81 -24.99 -17.56
N THR A 136 -6.11 -25.55 -16.39
CA THR A 136 -6.75 -24.82 -15.29
C THR A 136 -5.87 -23.67 -14.82
N ALA A 137 -4.56 -23.87 -14.75
CA ALA A 137 -3.60 -22.84 -14.38
C ALA A 137 -3.67 -21.61 -15.32
N ASN A 138 -3.65 -21.86 -16.63
CA ASN A 138 -3.75 -20.80 -17.64
C ASN A 138 -5.11 -20.10 -17.60
N ARG A 139 -6.22 -20.86 -17.44
CA ARG A 139 -7.57 -20.27 -17.32
C ARG A 139 -7.67 -19.31 -16.13
N LEU A 140 -7.10 -19.67 -14.98
CA LEU A 140 -7.10 -18.83 -13.78
C LEU A 140 -6.26 -17.56 -13.95
N ILE A 141 -5.07 -17.69 -14.52
CA ILE A 141 -4.20 -16.55 -14.83
C ILE A 141 -4.90 -15.60 -15.81
N THR A 142 -5.45 -16.11 -16.90
CA THR A 142 -6.14 -15.30 -17.92
C THR A 142 -7.34 -14.57 -17.34
N ARG A 143 -8.16 -15.24 -16.52
CA ARG A 143 -9.29 -14.60 -15.85
C ARG A 143 -8.82 -13.46 -14.95
N GLN A 144 -7.75 -13.67 -14.19
CA GLN A 144 -7.26 -12.67 -13.25
C GLN A 144 -6.55 -11.48 -13.96
N GLN A 145 -5.89 -11.74 -15.09
CA GLN A 145 -5.34 -10.72 -15.99
C GLN A 145 -6.44 -9.85 -16.60
N GLN A 146 -7.58 -10.45 -17.01
CA GLN A 146 -8.73 -9.70 -17.54
C GLN A 146 -9.37 -8.79 -16.49
N LEU A 147 -9.47 -9.26 -15.24
CA LEU A 147 -10.02 -8.48 -14.14
C LEU A 147 -9.07 -7.37 -13.67
N ASN A 148 -7.76 -7.53 -13.88
CA ASN A 148 -6.74 -6.62 -13.36
C ASN A 148 -5.62 -6.38 -14.40
N PRO A 149 -5.93 -5.69 -15.51
CA PRO A 149 -4.97 -5.50 -16.61
C PRO A 149 -3.73 -4.69 -16.23
N ASP A 150 -3.84 -3.84 -15.20
CA ASP A 150 -2.74 -2.97 -14.74
C ASP A 150 -1.86 -3.61 -13.65
N ARG A 151 -2.11 -4.88 -13.29
CA ARG A 151 -1.35 -5.58 -12.25
C ARG A 151 -0.22 -6.40 -12.85
N LEU A 152 0.84 -6.59 -12.06
CA LEU A 152 1.98 -7.42 -12.46
C LEU A 152 1.63 -8.91 -12.47
N ASP A 153 2.23 -9.67 -13.37
CA ASP A 153 2.12 -11.13 -13.43
C ASP A 153 2.42 -11.82 -12.09
N ASN A 154 3.39 -11.30 -11.31
CA ASN A 154 3.70 -11.84 -9.99
C ASN A 154 2.54 -11.63 -8.99
N TRP A 155 1.93 -10.45 -9.01
CA TRP A 155 0.75 -10.16 -8.18
C TRP A 155 -0.43 -11.05 -8.57
N ILE A 156 -0.61 -11.30 -9.87
CA ILE A 156 -1.65 -12.20 -10.37
C ILE A 156 -1.42 -13.62 -9.87
N LEU A 157 -0.17 -14.11 -9.89
CA LEU A 157 0.18 -15.41 -9.34
C LEU A 157 -0.07 -15.52 -7.84
N GLU A 158 0.39 -14.52 -7.07
CA GLU A 158 0.15 -14.42 -5.62
C GLU A 158 -1.33 -14.49 -5.30
N LYS A 159 -2.12 -13.74 -6.06
CA LYS A 159 -3.57 -13.66 -5.86
C LYS A 159 -4.24 -15.01 -6.11
N VAL A 160 -3.95 -15.65 -7.25
CA VAL A 160 -4.55 -16.95 -7.60
C VAL A 160 -4.11 -18.05 -6.62
N ILE A 161 -2.83 -18.09 -6.23
CA ILE A 161 -2.32 -19.02 -5.22
C ILE A 161 -3.02 -18.82 -3.88
N GLY A 162 -3.18 -17.56 -3.45
CA GLY A 162 -3.86 -17.22 -2.20
C GLY A 162 -5.32 -17.64 -2.19
N ASP A 163 -6.03 -17.46 -3.30
CA ASP A 163 -7.43 -17.86 -3.43
C ASP A 163 -7.57 -19.40 -3.44
N LEU A 164 -6.70 -20.13 -4.16
CA LEU A 164 -6.67 -21.61 -4.12
C LEU A 164 -6.36 -22.17 -2.73
N LYS A 165 -5.43 -21.55 -2.00
CA LYS A 165 -5.10 -21.96 -0.62
C LYS A 165 -6.25 -21.70 0.35
N ARG A 166 -7.06 -20.66 0.11
CA ARG A 166 -8.25 -20.36 0.91
C ARG A 166 -9.36 -21.38 0.65
N ASP A 167 -9.64 -21.69 -0.61
CA ASP A 167 -10.70 -22.63 -1.00
C ASP A 167 -10.42 -24.06 -0.50
N ARG A 168 -9.16 -24.46 -0.36
CA ARG A 168 -8.78 -25.78 0.20
C ARG A 168 -8.87 -25.84 1.73
N ARG A 169 -8.94 -24.70 2.42
CA ARG A 169 -9.05 -24.61 3.89
C ARG A 169 -10.49 -24.41 4.37
N ALA A 170 -11.42 -24.13 3.47
CA ALA A 170 -12.85 -24.06 3.73
C ALA A 170 -13.48 -25.45 3.62
#